data_AF-A0A7U6KQS8-F1
#
_entry.id   AF-A0A7U6KQS8-F1
#
_cell.length_a   1.000
_cell.length_b   1.000
_cell.length_c   1.000
_cell.angle_alpha   90.00
_cell.angle_beta   90.00
_cell.angle_gamma   90.00
#
_symmetry.space_group_name_H-M   'P 1'
#
loop_
_entity.id
_entity.type
_entity.pdbx_description
1 polymer ?
#
loop_
_entity_poly.entity_id
_entity_poly.type
_entity_poly.pdbx_seq_one_letter_code
_entity_poly.pdbx_strand_id
1 'polypeptide(L)'
;MLAVSHDTLLSAFLAVMFDVEEIDWNDWPKMMEGVFLWFDDKPFDQANAHFIWRGQVYTRPISSLLNGYRAAGYHPSKLLLPPGVQWT
;
A
#
# COMPACT_ATOMS: atom_id res chain seq x y z
N MET A 1 -7.06 8.26 14.65
CA MET A 1 -7.45 9.18 13.56
C MET A 1 -8.16 8.37 12.50
N LEU A 2 -9.32 8.80 12.01
CA LEU A 2 -10.03 8.15 10.90
C LEU A 2 -9.94 9.07 9.68
N ALA A 3 -9.61 8.50 8.53
CA ALA A 3 -9.57 9.22 7.26
C ALA A 3 -10.39 8.45 6.22
N VAL A 4 -10.99 9.19 5.28
CA VAL A 4 -11.65 8.63 4.09
C VAL A 4 -10.81 9.05 2.90
N SER A 5 -10.52 8.11 2.01
CA SER A 5 -9.75 8.35 0.81
C SER A 5 -10.55 8.01 -0.45
N HIS A 6 -9.98 8.33 -1.61
CA HIS A 6 -10.54 8.02 -2.92
C HIS A 6 -10.05 6.65 -3.41
N ASP A 7 -10.86 6.03 -4.27
CA ASP A 7 -10.63 4.69 -4.81
C ASP A 7 -9.22 4.53 -5.38
N THR A 8 -8.71 5.50 -6.14
CA THR A 8 -7.36 5.44 -6.73
C THR A 8 -6.25 5.26 -5.68
N LEU A 9 -6.32 5.96 -4.55
CA LEU A 9 -5.32 5.82 -3.49
C LEU A 9 -5.45 4.46 -2.80
N LEU A 10 -6.70 4.01 -2.58
CA LEU A 10 -6.98 2.70 -2.00
C LEU A 10 -6.54 1.56 -2.92
N SER A 11 -6.70 1.70 -4.24
CA SER A 11 -6.24 0.72 -5.23
C SER A 11 -4.73 0.59 -5.19
N ALA A 12 -4.01 1.73 -5.25
CA ALA A 12 -2.55 1.73 -5.16
C ALA A 12 -2.06 1.10 -3.84
N PHE A 13 -2.74 1.39 -2.74
CA PHE A 13 -2.45 0.78 -1.45
C PHE A 13 -2.65 -0.75 -1.48
N LEU A 14 -3.80 -1.22 -1.97
CA LEU A 14 -4.08 -2.66 -2.05
C LEU A 14 -3.10 -3.38 -2.97
N ALA A 15 -2.71 -2.77 -4.09
CA ALA A 15 -1.71 -3.35 -4.98
C ALA A 15 -0.37 -3.55 -4.26
N VAL A 16 0.08 -2.57 -3.48
CA VAL A 16 1.28 -2.71 -2.63
C VAL A 16 1.10 -3.81 -1.58
N MET A 17 -0.06 -3.90 -0.92
CA MET A 17 -0.28 -4.92 0.11
C MET A 17 -0.35 -6.34 -0.44
N PHE A 18 -0.79 -6.50 -1.68
CA PHE A 18 -0.91 -7.78 -2.37
C PHE A 18 0.30 -8.12 -3.27
N ASP A 19 1.36 -7.29 -3.27
CA ASP A 19 2.52 -7.43 -4.16
C ASP A 19 2.11 -7.49 -5.66
N VAL A 20 1.08 -6.73 -6.04
CA VAL A 20 0.59 -6.61 -7.42
C VAL A 20 1.29 -5.45 -8.12
N GLU A 21 1.91 -5.72 -9.27
CA GLU A 21 2.74 -4.76 -10.00
C GLU A 21 1.92 -3.75 -10.83
N GLU A 22 0.76 -4.16 -11.32
CA GLU A 22 -0.13 -3.31 -12.12
C GLU A 22 -1.60 -3.54 -11.73
N ILE A 23 -2.37 -2.44 -11.66
CA ILE A 23 -3.83 -2.45 -11.45
C ILE A 23 -4.47 -2.21 -12.82
N ASP A 24 -5.31 -3.13 -13.26
CA ASP A 24 -5.95 -3.04 -14.58
C ASP A 24 -7.45 -2.68 -14.51
N TRP A 25 -8.09 -2.62 -15.67
CA TRP A 25 -9.51 -2.26 -15.75
C TRP A 25 -10.47 -3.25 -15.07
N ASN A 26 -10.06 -4.50 -14.88
CA ASN A 26 -10.85 -5.55 -14.22
C ASN A 26 -10.87 -5.41 -12.70
N ASP A 27 -9.98 -4.60 -12.12
CA ASP A 27 -9.92 -4.38 -10.68
C ASP A 27 -10.85 -3.26 -10.22
N TRP A 28 -11.17 -2.27 -11.08
CA TRP A 28 -12.03 -1.15 -10.70
C TRP A 28 -13.42 -1.52 -10.20
N PRO A 29 -14.15 -2.47 -10.83
CA PRO A 29 -15.43 -2.91 -10.27
C PRO A 29 -15.31 -3.46 -8.83
N LYS A 30 -14.16 -4.05 -8.48
CA LYS A 30 -13.90 -4.60 -7.14
C LYS A 30 -13.59 -3.51 -6.11
N MET A 31 -13.17 -2.33 -6.55
CA MET A 31 -12.87 -1.18 -5.68
C MET A 31 -14.12 -0.42 -5.23
N MET A 32 -15.25 -0.59 -5.92
CA MET A 32 -16.53 0.02 -5.56
C MET A 32 -17.09 -0.45 -4.21
N GLU A 33 -16.63 -1.60 -3.70
CA GLU A 33 -17.06 -2.15 -2.40
C GLU A 33 -16.41 -1.43 -1.21
N GLY A 34 -15.36 -0.62 -1.44
CA GLY A 34 -14.57 0.03 -0.40
C GLY A 34 -13.69 -0.96 0.39
N VAL A 35 -12.76 -0.42 1.16
CA VAL A 35 -11.88 -1.19 2.05
C VAL A 35 -11.84 -0.51 3.41
N PHE A 36 -11.90 -1.29 4.48
CA PHE A 36 -11.64 -0.79 5.83
C PHE A 36 -10.22 -1.15 6.22
N LEU A 37 -9.43 -0.17 6.64
CA LEU A 37 -8.01 -0.34 6.90
C LEU A 37 -7.61 0.32 8.22
N TRP A 38 -6.75 -0.36 8.97
CA TRP A 38 -6.15 0.17 10.19
C TRP A 38 -4.76 -0.42 10.42
N PHE A 39 -3.99 0.27 11.28
CA PHE A 39 -2.71 -0.20 11.79
C PHE A 39 -2.86 -0.51 13.28
N ASP A 40 -2.05 -1.42 13.80
CA ASP A 40 -1.93 -1.64 15.24
C ASP A 40 -1.18 -0.48 15.93
N ASP A 41 -1.31 -0.40 17.26
CA ASP A 41 -0.74 0.69 18.07
C ASP A 41 0.76 0.45 18.36
N LYS A 42 1.55 0.43 17.29
CA LYS A 42 3.00 0.22 17.31
C LYS A 42 3.71 1.25 16.42
N PRO A 43 5.02 1.46 16.59
CA PRO A 43 5.83 2.17 15.60
C PRO A 43 5.59 1.61 14.20
N PHE A 44 5.48 2.48 13.19
CA PHE A 44 5.04 2.10 11.83
C PHE A 44 5.87 0.96 11.22
N ASP A 45 7.18 0.94 11.45
CA ASP A 45 8.09 -0.09 10.93
C ASP A 45 7.89 -1.48 11.57
N GLN A 46 7.21 -1.53 12.72
CA GLN A 46 6.86 -2.73 13.48
C GLN A 46 5.37 -3.05 13.42
N ALA A 47 4.59 -2.16 12.79
CA ALA A 47 3.15 -2.27 12.73
C ALA A 47 2.70 -3.35 11.75
N ASN A 48 1.47 -3.82 11.95
CA ASN A 48 0.72 -4.59 10.99
C ASN A 48 -0.33 -3.70 10.35
N ALA A 49 -0.40 -3.72 9.01
CA ALA A 49 -1.58 -3.24 8.31
C ALA A 49 -2.63 -4.34 8.31
N HIS A 50 -3.81 -4.02 8.81
CA HIS A 50 -4.98 -4.88 8.76
C HIS A 50 -5.99 -4.25 7.81
N PHE A 51 -6.65 -5.08 7.01
CA PHE A 51 -7.70 -4.59 6.13
C PHE A 51 -8.77 -5.64 5.88
N ILE A 52 -10.00 -5.15 5.75
CA ILE A 52 -11.16 -5.96 5.37
C ILE A 52 -11.57 -5.54 3.98
N TRP A 53 -11.55 -6.49 3.05
CA TRP A 53 -11.98 -6.28 1.68
C TRP A 53 -12.82 -7.46 1.21
N ARG A 54 -14.03 -7.19 0.70
CA ARG A 54 -14.99 -8.19 0.21
C ARG A 54 -15.31 -9.28 1.25
N GLY A 55 -15.44 -8.87 2.52
CA GLY A 55 -15.70 -9.77 3.65
C GLY A 55 -14.52 -10.67 4.05
N GLN A 56 -13.35 -10.50 3.44
CA GLN A 56 -12.12 -11.21 3.80
C GLN A 56 -11.23 -10.31 4.65
N VAL A 57 -10.62 -10.89 5.68
CA VAL A 57 -9.69 -10.21 6.58
C VAL A 57 -8.26 -10.53 6.15
N TYR A 58 -7.46 -9.48 5.97
CA TYR A 58 -6.07 -9.59 5.61
C TYR A 58 -5.20 -8.91 6.67
N THR A 59 -3.96 -9.38 6.78
CA THR A 59 -2.96 -8.78 7.67
C THR A 59 -1.61 -8.85 6.99
N ARG A 60 -0.91 -7.71 6.95
CA ARG A 60 0.40 -7.57 6.32
C ARG A 60 1.36 -6.87 7.29
N PRO A 61 2.46 -7.53 7.71
CA PRO A 61 3.50 -6.88 8.49
C PRO A 61 4.21 -5.81 7.65
N ILE A 62 4.29 -4.57 8.16
CA ILE A 62 4.94 -3.47 7.45
C ILE A 62 6.44 -3.69 7.30
N SER A 63 7.07 -4.34 8.28
CA SER A 63 8.47 -4.74 8.22
C SER A 63 8.80 -5.56 6.97
N SER A 64 7.89 -6.45 6.53
CA SER A 64 8.08 -7.26 5.33
C SER A 64 8.16 -6.39 4.06
N LEU A 65 7.26 -5.41 3.93
CA LEU A 65 7.25 -4.48 2.80
C LEU A 65 8.50 -3.60 2.81
N LEU A 66 8.83 -3.03 3.96
CA LEU A 66 10.02 -2.19 4.11
C LEU A 66 11.30 -2.94 3.77
N ASN A 67 11.41 -4.23 4.12
CA ASN A 67 12.56 -5.04 3.75
C ASN A 67 12.67 -5.23 2.25
N GLY A 68 11.55 -5.46 1.55
CA GLY A 68 11.51 -5.53 0.08
C GLY A 68 11.96 -4.21 -0.56
N TYR A 69 11.42 -3.08 -0.10
CA TYR A 69 11.80 -1.76 -0.61
C TYR A 69 13.27 -1.40 -0.31
N ARG A 70 13.77 -1.71 0.88
CA ARG A 70 15.18 -1.50 1.24
C ARG A 70 16.10 -2.35 0.36
N ALA A 71 15.74 -3.60 0.09
CA ALA A 71 16.47 -4.47 -0.83
C ALA A 71 16.46 -3.90 -2.27
N ALA A 72 15.37 -3.27 -2.68
CA ALA A 72 15.28 -2.52 -3.94
C ALA A 72 16.01 -1.16 -3.93
N GLY A 73 16.68 -0.80 -2.82
CA GLY A 73 17.48 0.42 -2.69
C GLY A 73 16.70 1.66 -2.21
N TYR A 74 15.43 1.51 -1.80
CA TYR A 74 14.65 2.62 -1.26
C TYR A 74 15.19 3.02 0.11
N HIS A 75 15.31 4.33 0.33
CA HIS A 75 15.69 4.89 1.62
C HIS A 75 14.70 6.01 1.97
N PRO A 76 14.28 6.17 3.24
CA PRO A 76 13.33 7.22 3.64
C PRO A 76 13.76 8.64 3.25
N SER A 77 15.07 8.88 3.15
CA SER A 77 15.66 10.16 2.73
C SER A 77 16.01 10.25 1.24
N LYS A 78 15.70 9.22 0.44
CA LYS A 78 16.06 9.13 -0.98
C LYS A 78 14.89 8.58 -1.80
N LEU A 79 14.22 9.47 -2.53
CA LEU A 79 13.23 9.07 -3.52
C LEU A 79 13.92 8.34 -4.67
N LEU A 80 13.60 7.06 -4.87
CA LEU A 80 14.04 6.32 -6.05
C LEU A 80 13.17 6.74 -7.23
N LEU A 81 13.69 7.64 -8.05
CA LEU A 81 13.07 7.99 -9.32
C LEU A 81 13.56 7.02 -10.40
N PRO A 82 12.69 6.63 -11.36
CA PRO A 82 13.14 6.01 -12.58
C PRO A 82 14.24 6.88 -13.22
N PRO A 83 15.31 6.28 -13.77
CA PRO A 83 16.35 7.04 -14.44
C PRO A 83 15.73 7.82 -15.62
N GLY A 84 15.60 9.15 -15.48
CA GLY A 84 15.06 10.03 -16.52
C GLY A 84 14.03 11.07 -16.06
N VAL A 85 13.52 11.01 -14.83
CA VAL A 85 12.58 12.02 -14.32
C VAL A 85 13.35 13.24 -13.81
N GLN A 86 13.27 14.37 -14.52
CA GLN A 86 13.75 15.68 -14.06
C GLN A 86 12.57 16.55 -13.63
N TRP A 87 12.66 17.16 -12.45
CA TRP A 87 11.70 18.17 -12.01
C TRP A 87 12.04 19.50 -12.69
N THR A 88 11.06 20.08 -13.39
CA THR A 88 11.00 21.52 -13.68
C THR A 88 10.33 22.25 -12.54
#